data_AF-A0A5N7A066-F1
#
_entry.id   AF-A0A5N7A066-F1
#
_cell.length_a   1.000
_cell.length_b   1.000
_cell.length_c   1.000
_cell.angle_alpha   90.00
_cell.angle_beta   90.00
_cell.angle_gamma   90.00
#
_symmetry.space_group_name_H-M   'P 1'
#
loop_
_entity.id
_entity.type
_entity.pdbx_description
1 polymer ?
#
loop_
_entity_poly.entity_id
_entity_poly.type
_entity_poly.pdbx_seq_one_letter_code
_entity_poly.pdbx_strand_id
1 'polypeptide(L)'
;MAVADEEAPSPLYRTARTLPFELVQHVGIFFEEKLYTQALNLLLNIITTGTITPAPVYVPSPQHLALAATFLVHPSTTTRAKTAEQEDASNVSLRLLRLANTLAGPVSAKLGTAFTFTHFEASRHGRRRRAEDEQPPDDDTKPLNLDLAQTASLWSRAEDFWHAVGWAFNCSVLHHERWEKWQIWLEYMCEVLEDDWNERKRMCDRNSNTDDKALKDSLIFRYITETTAGYGRNRRILRAIFADGGSSASNEFREVFHHELKKPKQDKNTKKREIQVNIDEEQYGDYLTDDDDDDDSSDNNTKNDPDTASKRPTRQTKRPRRGTRAKDAKSADAVDTTSTVYALSDVSSHGGFQSLALRQRLLHLLSGVAEALPDAFTPLEELYHLFVENIRHLPLPVFQAFVAPSTLPYFSLEARTTLCEYLLFRIRESAAPDTDEEYLNQAKLEKCFLPYAASTSSVVDNTKMSTLLETLLILLANSDMLKVTTELQEAVEEGIQRRAEKAQMETKKSASARKTEDAEWCWLLESGERLRFLAEEVLPRAEDSD
;
A
#
# COMPACT_ATOMS: atom_id res chain seq x y z
N MET A 1 0.65 -23.26 -53.41
CA MET A 1 0.91 -23.56 -51.99
C MET A 1 1.73 -22.41 -51.45
N ALA A 2 1.06 -21.39 -50.90
CA ALA A 2 1.72 -20.30 -50.19
C ALA A 2 1.78 -20.71 -48.73
N VAL A 3 3.00 -20.85 -48.21
CA VAL A 3 3.27 -21.04 -46.78
C VAL A 3 2.91 -19.71 -46.12
N ALA A 4 1.92 -19.75 -45.23
CA ALA A 4 1.64 -18.62 -44.36
C ALA A 4 2.83 -18.51 -43.39
N ASP A 5 3.58 -17.42 -43.48
CA ASP A 5 4.52 -17.03 -42.45
C ASP A 5 3.72 -16.80 -41.15
N GLU A 6 3.94 -17.65 -40.15
CA GLU A 6 3.53 -17.37 -38.78
C GLU A 6 4.26 -16.10 -38.34
N GLU A 7 3.53 -14.98 -38.24
CA GLU A 7 4.04 -13.75 -37.65
C GLU A 7 4.54 -14.05 -36.24
N ALA A 8 5.86 -14.01 -36.06
CA ALA A 8 6.47 -14.09 -34.74
C ALA A 8 5.87 -12.99 -33.85
N PRO A 9 5.46 -13.31 -32.60
CA PRO A 9 4.84 -12.33 -31.72
C PRO A 9 5.79 -11.15 -31.53
N SER A 10 5.30 -9.95 -31.83
CA SER A 10 6.06 -8.71 -31.60
C SER A 10 6.50 -8.65 -30.14
N PRO A 11 7.76 -8.26 -29.85
CA PRO A 11 8.24 -8.20 -28.47
C PRO A 11 7.38 -7.20 -27.67
N LEU A 12 6.97 -7.61 -26.47
CA LEU A 12 6.13 -6.80 -25.58
C LEU A 12 6.77 -5.44 -25.25
N TYR A 13 8.10 -5.42 -25.14
CA TYR A 13 8.89 -4.23 -24.87
C TYR A 13 9.81 -3.90 -26.04
N ARG A 14 10.10 -2.61 -26.23
CA ARG A 14 11.06 -2.14 -27.23
C ARG A 14 12.48 -2.32 -26.72
N THR A 15 13.42 -2.45 -27.66
CA THR A 15 14.85 -2.52 -27.32
C THR A 15 15.30 -1.24 -26.61
N ALA A 16 15.77 -1.37 -25.36
CA ALA A 16 16.26 -0.25 -24.58
C ALA A 16 17.68 0.16 -24.99
N ARG A 17 17.93 1.47 -24.98
CA ARG A 17 19.27 2.09 -25.06
C ARG A 17 19.45 3.05 -23.89
N THR A 18 20.66 3.11 -23.37
CA THR A 18 21.03 4.08 -22.34
C THR A 18 21.10 5.49 -22.95
N LEU A 19 20.82 6.50 -22.12
CA LEU A 19 21.00 7.88 -22.53
C LEU A 19 22.50 8.19 -22.75
N PRO A 20 22.85 8.97 -23.79
CA PRO A 20 24.17 9.58 -23.91
C PRO A 20 24.54 10.38 -22.66
N PHE A 21 25.82 10.34 -22.27
CA PHE A 21 26.34 11.00 -21.08
C PHE A 21 26.00 12.50 -21.05
N GLU A 22 26.11 13.19 -22.18
CA GLU A 22 25.84 14.62 -22.28
C GLU A 22 24.37 14.96 -21.95
N LEU A 23 23.44 14.09 -22.34
CA LEU A 23 22.02 14.25 -22.02
C LEU A 23 21.73 13.94 -20.56
N VAL A 24 22.39 12.93 -19.99
CA VAL A 24 22.29 12.62 -18.55
C VAL A 24 22.76 13.82 -17.73
N GLN A 25 23.92 14.40 -18.08
CA GLN A 25 24.47 15.56 -17.40
C GLN A 25 23.56 16.79 -17.54
N HIS A 26 23.03 17.05 -18.73
CA HIS A 26 22.15 18.20 -18.96
C HIS A 26 20.84 18.11 -18.16
N VAL A 27 20.23 16.92 -18.12
CA VAL A 27 19.06 16.65 -17.29
C VAL A 27 19.40 16.76 -15.80
N GLY A 28 20.57 16.28 -15.38
CA GLY A 28 21.07 16.41 -14.02
C GLY A 28 21.19 17.87 -13.59
N ILE A 29 21.78 18.73 -14.42
CA ILE A 29 21.89 20.17 -14.16
C ILE A 29 20.51 20.80 -13.99
N PHE A 30 19.53 20.47 -14.84
CA PHE A 30 18.18 20.99 -14.67
C PHE A 30 17.54 20.57 -13.34
N PHE A 31 17.75 19.33 -12.90
CA PHE A 31 17.26 18.90 -11.58
C PHE A 31 17.96 19.64 -10.43
N GLU A 32 19.28 19.85 -10.52
CA GLU A 32 20.07 20.57 -9.53
C GLU A 32 19.68 22.05 -9.42
N GLU A 33 19.39 22.70 -10.56
CA GLU A 33 18.88 24.08 -10.65
C GLU A 33 17.38 24.21 -10.32
N LYS A 34 16.73 23.13 -9.87
CA LYS A 34 15.30 23.05 -9.53
C LYS A 34 14.34 23.34 -10.69
N LEU A 35 14.82 23.19 -11.92
CA LEU A 35 14.07 23.26 -13.18
C LEU A 35 13.42 21.90 -13.48
N TYR A 36 12.55 21.46 -12.56
CA TYR A 36 12.00 20.09 -12.55
C TYR A 36 11.17 19.80 -13.80
N THR A 37 10.32 20.73 -14.22
CA THR A 37 9.43 20.48 -15.36
C THR A 37 10.18 20.43 -16.68
N GLN A 38 11.21 21.27 -16.86
CA GLN A 38 12.04 21.26 -18.06
C GLN A 38 12.84 19.94 -18.16
N ALA A 39 13.42 19.49 -17.05
CA ALA A 39 14.12 18.20 -16.96
C ALA A 39 13.19 17.03 -17.33
N LEU A 40 12.01 16.96 -16.69
CA LEU A 40 11.05 15.88 -16.89
C LEU A 40 10.45 15.89 -18.30
N ASN A 41 10.13 17.07 -18.86
CA ASN A 41 9.63 17.18 -20.23
C ASN A 41 10.69 16.79 -21.25
N LEU A 42 11.97 17.11 -21.01
CA LEU A 42 13.06 16.65 -21.86
C LEU A 42 13.15 15.12 -21.86
N LEU A 43 13.14 14.48 -20.69
CA LEU A 43 13.12 13.02 -20.57
C LEU A 43 11.88 12.40 -21.25
N LEU A 44 10.72 13.03 -21.10
CA LEU A 44 9.47 12.59 -21.72
C LEU A 44 9.55 12.66 -23.26
N ASN A 45 10.10 13.75 -23.80
CA ASN A 45 10.32 13.88 -25.23
C ASN A 45 11.30 12.83 -25.75
N ILE A 46 12.38 12.55 -25.01
CA ILE A 46 13.36 11.54 -25.41
C ILE A 46 12.74 10.14 -25.44
N ILE A 47 11.99 9.75 -24.40
CA ILE A 47 11.41 8.39 -24.32
C ILE A 47 10.29 8.17 -25.35
N THR A 48 9.60 9.23 -25.75
CA THR A 48 8.54 9.19 -26.76
C THR A 48 9.07 9.33 -28.18
N THR A 49 10.33 9.74 -28.38
CA THR A 49 10.95 9.85 -29.71
C THR A 49 11.16 8.47 -30.32
N GLY A 50 10.72 8.28 -31.57
CA GLY A 50 10.87 7.00 -32.29
C GLY A 50 9.64 6.10 -32.23
N THR A 51 8.44 6.64 -32.43
CA THR A 51 7.18 5.88 -32.47
C THR A 51 7.01 4.96 -33.69
N ILE A 52 7.95 4.97 -34.63
CA ILE A 52 7.94 4.10 -35.81
C ILE A 52 8.72 2.83 -35.49
N THR A 53 8.06 1.68 -35.51
CA THR A 53 8.67 0.37 -35.30
C THR A 53 9.75 0.07 -36.36
N PRO A 54 10.90 -0.53 -36.01
CA PRO A 54 11.39 -0.94 -34.69
C PRO A 54 12.50 0.00 -34.18
N ALA A 55 12.16 1.24 -33.82
CA ALA A 55 13.16 2.14 -33.21
C ALA A 55 13.41 1.80 -31.72
N PRO A 56 14.68 1.81 -31.27
CA PRO A 56 15.02 1.62 -29.86
C PRO A 56 14.55 2.79 -29.00
N VAL A 57 14.23 2.52 -27.74
CA VAL A 57 13.82 3.54 -26.76
C VAL A 57 14.98 3.94 -25.89
N TYR A 58 15.22 5.24 -25.76
CA TYR A 58 16.20 5.79 -24.82
C TYR A 58 15.59 5.86 -23.43
N VAL A 59 16.14 5.09 -22.49
CA VAL A 59 15.63 5.00 -21.12
C VAL A 59 16.32 6.03 -20.24
N PRO A 60 15.57 6.82 -19.45
CA PRO A 60 16.13 7.66 -18.40
C PRO A 60 17.06 6.89 -17.45
N SER A 61 18.08 7.55 -16.91
CA SER A 61 18.97 6.92 -15.93
C SER A 61 18.19 6.47 -14.69
N PRO A 62 18.65 5.42 -13.98
CA PRO A 62 17.96 4.92 -12.79
C PRO A 62 17.70 6.00 -11.73
N GLN A 63 18.60 6.97 -11.61
CA GLN A 63 18.45 8.07 -10.65
C GLN A 63 17.40 9.08 -11.04
N HIS A 64 17.26 9.38 -12.34
CA HIS A 64 16.18 10.24 -12.82
C HIS A 64 14.82 9.58 -12.54
N LEU A 65 14.73 8.24 -12.70
CA LEU A 65 13.52 7.48 -12.37
C LEU A 65 13.27 7.44 -10.85
N ALA A 66 14.31 7.25 -10.04
CA ALA A 66 14.23 7.28 -8.58
C ALA A 66 13.76 8.65 -8.04
N LEU A 67 14.26 9.74 -8.64
CA LEU A 67 13.86 11.10 -8.31
C LEU A 67 12.42 11.38 -8.77
N ALA A 68 12.04 10.98 -9.98
CA ALA A 68 10.66 11.10 -10.47
C ALA A 68 9.66 10.38 -9.54
N ALA A 69 10.00 9.19 -9.06
CA ALA A 69 9.18 8.47 -8.09
C ALA A 69 9.09 9.19 -6.74
N THR A 70 10.17 9.84 -6.30
CA THR A 70 10.18 10.69 -5.09
C THR A 70 9.25 11.90 -5.27
N PHE A 71 9.22 12.54 -6.44
CA PHE A 71 8.34 13.69 -6.71
C PHE A 71 6.84 13.36 -6.61
N LEU A 72 6.44 12.10 -6.79
CA LEU A 72 5.04 11.68 -6.63
C LEU A 72 4.52 11.87 -5.21
N VAL A 73 5.40 11.74 -4.21
CA VAL A 73 5.01 11.71 -2.79
C VAL A 73 5.67 12.81 -1.97
N HIS A 74 6.80 13.36 -2.38
CA HIS A 74 7.54 14.31 -1.53
C HIS A 74 6.69 15.57 -1.25
N PRO A 75 6.59 16.04 0.01
CA PRO A 75 5.75 17.19 0.34
C PRO A 75 6.10 18.46 -0.43
N SER A 76 7.36 18.71 -0.76
CA SER A 76 7.78 19.92 -1.50
C SER A 76 7.29 19.97 -2.96
N THR A 77 6.88 18.84 -3.54
CA THR A 77 6.33 18.74 -4.91
C THR A 77 4.84 18.40 -4.89
N THR A 78 4.26 18.21 -3.71
CA THR A 78 2.85 17.84 -3.55
C THR A 78 2.16 18.81 -2.58
N THR A 79 1.92 18.42 -1.33
CA THR A 79 1.08 19.17 -0.38
C THR A 79 1.68 20.47 0.13
N ARG A 80 2.98 20.69 -0.04
CA ARG A 80 3.73 21.91 0.34
C ARG A 80 4.47 22.52 -0.85
N ALA A 81 4.02 22.27 -2.07
CA ALA A 81 4.59 22.91 -3.26
C ALA A 81 4.47 24.45 -3.15
N LYS A 82 5.57 25.16 -3.40
CA LYS A 82 5.59 26.63 -3.34
C LYS A 82 5.27 27.27 -4.69
N THR A 83 5.56 26.55 -5.78
CA THR A 83 5.36 27.03 -7.15
C THR A 83 4.50 26.04 -7.94
N ALA A 84 3.76 26.55 -8.94
CA ALA A 84 2.97 25.71 -9.84
C ALA A 84 3.87 24.69 -10.58
N GLU A 85 5.10 25.08 -10.89
CA GLU A 85 6.09 24.18 -11.51
C GLU A 85 6.41 22.95 -10.65
N GLN A 86 6.52 23.13 -9.33
CA GLN A 86 6.78 22.02 -8.41
C GLN A 86 5.59 21.07 -8.28
N GLU A 87 4.37 21.62 -8.33
CA GLU A 87 3.14 20.83 -8.33
C GLU A 87 3.01 20.01 -9.63
N ASP A 88 3.27 20.64 -10.78
CA ASP A 88 3.24 20.01 -12.10
C ASP A 88 4.31 18.92 -12.24
N ALA A 89 5.46 19.06 -11.57
CA ALA A 89 6.52 18.07 -11.59
C ALA A 89 6.03 16.67 -11.16
N SER A 90 5.11 16.58 -10.20
CA SER A 90 4.53 15.30 -9.77
C SER A 90 3.74 14.61 -10.90
N ASN A 91 2.92 15.38 -11.63
CA ASN A 91 2.09 14.88 -12.73
C ASN A 91 2.95 14.45 -13.93
N VAL A 92 3.96 15.22 -14.29
CA VAL A 92 4.87 14.87 -15.40
C VAL A 92 5.72 13.65 -15.03
N SER A 93 6.13 13.54 -13.77
CA SER A 93 6.88 12.37 -13.27
C SER A 93 6.08 11.07 -13.42
N LEU A 94 4.79 11.06 -13.06
CA LEU A 94 3.95 9.87 -13.21
C LEU A 94 3.86 9.42 -14.68
N ARG A 95 3.72 10.37 -15.61
CA ARG A 95 3.68 10.08 -17.05
C ARG A 95 4.99 9.47 -17.53
N LEU A 96 6.12 10.05 -17.13
CA LEU A 96 7.45 9.55 -17.48
C LEU A 96 7.65 8.13 -16.98
N LEU A 97 7.31 7.87 -15.71
CA LEU A 97 7.44 6.58 -15.06
C LEU A 97 6.59 5.49 -15.74
N ARG A 98 5.31 5.78 -16.00
CA ARG A 98 4.41 4.85 -16.71
C ARG A 98 4.89 4.56 -18.13
N LEU A 99 5.38 5.58 -18.86
CA LEU A 99 5.94 5.38 -20.19
C LEU A 99 7.25 4.57 -20.16
N ALA A 100 8.10 4.77 -19.17
CA ALA A 100 9.32 3.99 -19.01
C ALA A 100 9.00 2.50 -18.78
N ASN A 101 8.07 2.22 -17.87
CA ASN A 101 7.65 0.85 -17.59
C ASN A 101 6.95 0.20 -18.80
N THR A 102 6.04 0.91 -19.47
CA THR A 102 5.29 0.35 -20.61
C THR A 102 6.11 0.16 -21.88
N LEU A 103 7.05 1.07 -22.19
CA LEU A 103 7.81 1.02 -23.45
C LEU A 103 9.07 0.16 -23.35
N ALA A 104 9.82 0.27 -22.26
CA ALA A 104 11.10 -0.43 -22.08
C ALA A 104 10.98 -1.67 -21.19
N GLY A 105 9.96 -1.77 -20.35
CA GLY A 105 9.82 -2.83 -19.37
C GLY A 105 10.68 -2.59 -18.13
N PRO A 106 10.32 -3.18 -16.98
CA PRO A 106 10.98 -2.96 -15.70
C PRO A 106 12.43 -3.45 -15.68
N VAL A 107 12.74 -4.57 -16.34
CA VAL A 107 14.10 -5.12 -16.38
C VAL A 107 15.01 -4.25 -17.25
N SER A 108 14.58 -3.93 -18.49
CA SER A 108 15.41 -3.13 -19.40
C SER A 108 15.52 -1.67 -18.98
N ALA A 109 14.51 -1.13 -18.29
CA ALA A 109 14.57 0.21 -17.71
C ALA A 109 15.41 0.30 -16.42
N LYS A 110 15.99 -0.81 -15.96
CA LYS A 110 16.76 -0.90 -14.70
C LYS A 110 15.95 -0.38 -13.50
N LEU A 111 14.62 -0.60 -13.47
CA LEU A 111 13.76 -0.17 -12.35
C LEU A 111 14.16 -0.86 -11.04
N GLY A 112 14.70 -2.08 -11.14
CA GLY A 112 15.38 -2.77 -10.06
C GLY A 112 16.41 -1.87 -9.36
N THR A 113 17.29 -1.23 -10.10
CA THR A 113 18.32 -0.34 -9.54
C THR A 113 17.73 0.98 -9.07
N ALA A 114 16.78 1.56 -9.83
CA ALA A 114 16.16 2.84 -9.50
C ALA A 114 15.39 2.82 -8.16
N PHE A 115 14.70 1.73 -7.87
CA PHE A 115 13.78 1.63 -6.72
C PHE A 115 14.37 0.81 -5.57
N THR A 116 15.66 0.99 -5.31
CA THR A 116 16.35 0.34 -4.17
C THR A 116 16.33 1.25 -2.95
N PHE A 117 15.92 0.74 -1.79
CA PHE A 117 15.92 1.48 -0.52
C PHE A 117 17.31 1.46 0.12
N THR A 118 17.83 2.63 0.53
CA THR A 118 19.23 2.80 0.97
C THR A 118 19.37 3.32 2.41
N HIS A 119 18.26 3.43 3.16
CA HIS A 119 18.22 3.97 4.53
C HIS A 119 19.30 3.37 5.46
N PHE A 120 19.51 2.05 5.41
CA PHE A 120 20.52 1.38 6.24
C PHE A 120 21.94 1.34 5.64
N GLU A 121 22.08 1.64 4.34
CA GLU A 121 23.38 1.67 3.68
C GLU A 121 24.14 2.96 3.97
N ALA A 122 23.42 4.09 4.01
CA ALA A 122 23.97 5.40 4.37
C ALA A 122 24.55 5.40 5.80
N SER A 123 23.92 4.69 6.74
CA SER A 123 24.39 4.57 8.13
C SER A 123 25.63 3.67 8.26
N ARG A 124 25.75 2.63 7.44
CA ARG A 124 26.83 1.62 7.54
C ARG A 124 28.14 2.05 6.89
N HIS A 125 28.14 3.06 6.02
CA HIS A 125 29.36 3.60 5.41
C HIS A 125 30.25 4.41 6.36
N GLY A 126 29.79 4.68 7.60
CA GLY A 126 30.59 5.39 8.60
C GLY A 126 31.76 4.62 9.24
N ARG A 127 31.98 3.32 8.94
CA ARG A 127 33.06 2.57 9.65
C ARG A 127 33.66 1.32 8.98
N ARG A 128 33.59 1.15 7.66
CA ARG A 128 34.39 0.11 6.98
C ARG A 128 35.12 0.71 5.78
N ARG A 129 36.42 0.97 5.95
CA ARG A 129 37.38 0.88 4.84
C ARG A 129 37.24 -0.53 4.25
N ARG A 130 36.51 -0.67 3.15
CA ARG A 130 36.55 -1.89 2.34
C ARG A 130 37.83 -1.85 1.50
N ALA A 131 38.49 -3.00 1.48
CA ALA A 131 39.66 -3.26 0.68
C ALA A 131 39.34 -3.15 -0.82
N GLU A 132 40.36 -2.75 -1.57
CA GLU A 132 40.41 -2.60 -3.02
C GLU A 132 39.80 -3.82 -3.74
N ASP A 133 38.58 -3.65 -4.24
CA ASP A 133 38.01 -4.33 -5.39
C ASP A 133 36.88 -3.43 -5.92
N GLU A 134 37.22 -2.18 -6.26
CA GLU A 134 36.30 -1.24 -6.87
C GLU A 134 36.39 -1.35 -8.39
N GLN A 135 35.44 -2.09 -8.96
CA GLN A 135 34.94 -1.77 -10.29
C GLN A 135 34.49 -0.29 -10.25
N PRO A 136 34.91 0.58 -11.19
CA PRO A 136 34.50 1.98 -11.16
C PRO A 136 32.97 2.05 -11.16
N PRO A 137 32.36 2.92 -10.33
CA PRO A 137 30.92 3.08 -10.34
C PRO A 137 30.48 3.44 -11.77
N ASP A 138 29.51 2.68 -12.30
CA ASP A 138 28.88 2.99 -13.57
C ASP A 138 28.41 4.45 -13.53
N ASP A 139 28.69 5.24 -14.56
CA ASP A 139 28.48 6.70 -14.53
C ASP A 139 27.00 7.06 -14.26
N ASP A 140 26.09 6.16 -14.67
CA ASP A 140 24.64 6.17 -14.41
C ASP A 140 24.26 6.07 -12.91
N THR A 141 25.20 5.83 -12.01
CA THR A 141 24.99 5.62 -10.56
C THR A 141 25.58 6.72 -9.66
N LYS A 142 26.19 7.77 -10.22
CA LYS A 142 26.69 8.94 -9.45
C LYS A 142 25.54 9.82 -8.95
N PRO A 143 25.28 9.95 -7.63
CA PRO A 143 24.09 10.62 -7.13
C PRO A 143 24.04 12.09 -7.58
N LEU A 144 22.87 12.53 -8.06
CA LEU A 144 22.60 13.95 -8.36
C LEU A 144 22.86 14.81 -7.12
N ASN A 145 23.41 16.01 -7.29
CA ASN A 145 23.64 16.95 -6.18
C ASN A 145 22.35 17.70 -5.82
N LEU A 146 21.30 16.93 -5.49
CA LEU A 146 19.99 17.43 -5.10
C LEU A 146 19.54 16.68 -3.85
N ASP A 147 19.12 17.41 -2.81
CA ASP A 147 18.67 16.82 -1.55
C ASP A 147 17.53 15.80 -1.75
N LEU A 148 16.59 16.10 -2.66
CA LEU A 148 15.48 15.20 -3.05
C LEU A 148 15.93 13.91 -3.74
N ALA A 149 17.14 13.87 -4.29
CA ALA A 149 17.75 12.66 -4.88
C ALA A 149 18.64 11.91 -3.87
N GLN A 150 19.00 12.54 -2.75
CA GLN A 150 19.92 12.00 -1.74
C GLN A 150 19.21 11.83 -0.40
N THR A 151 19.45 12.73 0.56
CA THR A 151 19.03 12.64 1.97
C THR A 151 17.54 12.85 2.19
N ALA A 152 16.85 13.59 1.33
CA ALA A 152 15.39 13.78 1.36
C ALA A 152 14.65 12.87 0.36
N SER A 153 15.34 11.94 -0.31
CA SER A 153 14.69 10.99 -1.20
C SER A 153 13.80 10.01 -0.44
N LEU A 154 12.77 9.50 -1.12
CA LEU A 154 11.91 8.45 -0.58
C LEU A 154 12.72 7.22 -0.14
N TRP A 155 13.70 6.85 -0.96
CA TRP A 155 14.51 5.64 -0.85
C TRP A 155 15.48 5.67 0.33
N SER A 156 15.94 6.86 0.72
CA SER A 156 16.82 7.04 1.88
C SER A 156 16.04 7.29 3.17
N ARG A 157 14.84 7.88 3.10
CA ARG A 157 14.01 8.23 4.26
C ARG A 157 13.16 7.08 4.78
N ALA A 158 12.59 6.27 3.89
CA ALA A 158 11.84 5.11 4.30
C ALA A 158 12.79 3.97 4.71
N GLU A 159 12.47 3.28 5.81
CA GLU A 159 13.29 2.14 6.28
C GLU A 159 13.43 1.05 5.20
N ASP A 160 12.30 0.68 4.60
CA ASP A 160 12.18 -0.27 3.50
C ASP A 160 10.84 -0.07 2.77
N PHE A 161 10.59 -0.87 1.74
CA PHE A 161 9.33 -0.83 0.98
C PHE A 161 8.09 -0.99 1.87
N TRP A 162 8.13 -1.94 2.82
CA TRP A 162 6.98 -2.22 3.68
C TRP A 162 6.71 -1.11 4.69
N HIS A 163 7.72 -0.34 5.10
CA HIS A 163 7.53 0.89 5.85
C HIS A 163 6.72 1.92 5.03
N ALA A 164 7.08 2.14 3.77
CA ALA A 164 6.34 3.05 2.88
C ALA A 164 4.90 2.56 2.62
N VAL A 165 4.69 1.25 2.41
CA VAL A 165 3.37 0.63 2.26
C VAL A 165 2.50 0.82 3.51
N GLY A 166 3.05 0.52 4.69
CA GLY A 166 2.33 0.69 5.95
C GLY A 166 1.96 2.14 6.23
N TRP A 167 2.86 3.09 5.93
CA TRP A 167 2.57 4.52 6.05
C TRP A 167 1.49 4.98 5.05
N ALA A 168 1.56 4.52 3.80
CA ALA A 168 0.54 4.81 2.79
C ALA A 168 -0.85 4.32 3.23
N PHE A 169 -0.95 3.10 3.76
CA PHE A 169 -2.22 2.57 4.26
C PHE A 169 -2.71 3.26 5.54
N ASN A 170 -1.81 3.65 6.46
CA ASN A 170 -2.18 4.53 7.58
C ASN A 170 -2.74 5.87 7.07
N CYS A 171 -2.14 6.46 6.03
CA CYS A 171 -2.64 7.67 5.39
C CYS A 171 -4.05 7.46 4.81
N SER A 172 -4.34 6.29 4.24
CA SER A 172 -5.68 5.99 3.68
C SER A 172 -6.82 6.10 4.70
N VAL A 173 -6.52 5.89 5.99
CA VAL A 173 -7.49 5.97 7.09
C VAL A 173 -7.42 7.32 7.81
N LEU A 174 -6.20 7.80 8.12
CA LEU A 174 -6.01 8.98 8.98
C LEU A 174 -5.83 10.31 8.23
N HIS A 175 -5.29 10.26 7.01
CA HIS A 175 -4.74 11.42 6.31
C HIS A 175 -5.10 11.42 4.81
N HIS A 176 -6.38 11.62 4.50
CA HIS A 176 -6.90 11.58 3.13
C HIS A 176 -6.14 12.48 2.12
N GLU A 177 -5.76 13.70 2.53
CA GLU A 177 -4.97 14.62 1.67
C GLU A 177 -3.62 14.02 1.24
N ARG A 178 -2.98 13.23 2.11
CA ARG A 178 -1.73 12.52 1.80
C ARG A 178 -1.99 11.21 1.08
N TRP A 179 -3.10 10.54 1.40
CA TRP A 179 -3.51 9.31 0.73
C TRP A 179 -3.62 9.50 -0.79
N GLU A 180 -4.18 10.60 -1.28
CA GLU A 180 -4.28 10.83 -2.74
C GLU A 180 -2.93 10.74 -3.45
N LYS A 181 -1.84 11.16 -2.80
CA LYS A 181 -0.49 11.12 -3.37
C LYS A 181 0.16 9.75 -3.19
N TRP A 182 0.03 9.17 -2.01
CA TRP A 182 0.53 7.83 -1.70
C TRP A 182 -0.18 6.73 -2.48
N GLN A 183 -1.47 6.89 -2.77
CA GLN A 183 -2.25 5.99 -3.61
C GLN A 183 -1.67 5.93 -5.02
N ILE A 184 -1.40 7.09 -5.65
CA ILE A 184 -0.82 7.16 -6.99
C ILE A 184 0.54 6.45 -7.03
N TRP A 185 1.39 6.70 -6.03
CA TRP A 185 2.68 6.04 -5.94
C TRP A 185 2.55 4.54 -5.71
N LEU A 186 1.70 4.11 -4.78
CA LEU A 186 1.53 2.70 -4.44
C LEU A 186 0.90 1.91 -5.58
N GLU A 187 -0.04 2.51 -6.31
CA GLU A 187 -0.63 1.94 -7.52
C GLU A 187 0.43 1.74 -8.61
N TYR A 188 1.26 2.75 -8.87
CA TYR A 188 2.39 2.63 -9.80
C TYR A 188 3.40 1.57 -9.35
N MET A 189 3.73 1.52 -8.05
CA MET A 189 4.63 0.49 -7.53
C MET A 189 4.05 -0.92 -7.69
N CYS A 190 2.74 -1.11 -7.49
CA CYS A 190 2.09 -2.39 -7.77
C CYS A 190 2.16 -2.75 -9.26
N GLU A 191 1.92 -1.79 -10.17
CA GLU A 191 2.08 -1.99 -11.62
C GLU A 191 3.50 -2.47 -11.97
N VAL A 192 4.53 -1.79 -11.45
CA VAL A 192 5.94 -2.14 -11.69
C VAL A 192 6.30 -3.51 -11.11
N LEU A 193 5.84 -3.82 -9.90
CA LEU A 193 6.13 -5.09 -9.23
C LEU A 193 5.48 -6.27 -9.96
N GLU A 194 4.23 -6.11 -10.41
CA GLU A 194 3.51 -7.09 -11.21
C GLU A 194 4.18 -7.29 -12.57
N ASP A 195 4.54 -6.22 -13.26
CA ASP A 195 5.23 -6.29 -14.55
C ASP A 195 6.63 -6.93 -14.43
N ASP A 196 7.41 -6.59 -13.41
CA ASP A 196 8.77 -7.14 -13.19
C ASP A 196 8.69 -8.64 -12.88
N TRP A 197 7.75 -9.03 -12.02
CA TRP A 197 7.51 -10.43 -11.71
C TRP A 197 7.09 -11.22 -12.95
N ASN A 198 6.13 -10.71 -13.73
CA ASN A 198 5.65 -11.35 -14.94
C ASN A 198 6.71 -11.44 -16.04
N GLU A 199 7.51 -10.38 -16.23
CA GLU A 199 8.63 -10.38 -17.17
C GLU A 199 9.66 -11.44 -16.81
N ARG A 200 10.05 -11.52 -15.53
CA ARG A 200 11.03 -12.50 -15.04
C ARG A 200 10.49 -13.93 -15.08
N LYS A 201 9.21 -14.14 -14.83
CA LYS A 201 8.55 -15.44 -15.01
C LYS A 201 8.65 -15.89 -16.47
N ARG A 202 8.32 -15.02 -17.43
CA ARG A 202 8.49 -15.31 -18.87
C ARG A 202 9.95 -15.58 -19.25
N MET A 203 10.91 -14.88 -18.65
CA MET A 203 12.35 -15.14 -18.87
C MET A 203 12.77 -16.51 -18.33
N CYS A 204 12.24 -16.91 -17.17
CA CYS A 204 12.46 -18.23 -16.57
C CYS A 204 11.89 -19.34 -17.46
N ASP A 205 10.63 -19.20 -17.89
CA ASP A 205 9.93 -20.18 -18.73
C ASP A 205 10.65 -20.41 -20.08
N ARG A 206 11.24 -19.34 -20.65
CA ARG A 206 12.02 -19.42 -21.90
C ARG A 206 13.39 -20.07 -21.70
N ASN A 207 14.00 -19.86 -20.53
CA ASN A 207 15.32 -20.37 -20.19
C ASN A 207 15.17 -21.58 -19.26
N SER A 208 14.70 -22.71 -19.81
CA SER A 208 14.47 -24.01 -19.14
C SER A 208 15.67 -24.59 -18.37
N ASN A 209 16.82 -23.91 -18.32
CA ASN A 209 18.08 -24.42 -17.80
C ASN A 209 18.77 -23.47 -16.80
N THR A 210 18.05 -22.52 -16.22
CA THR A 210 18.61 -21.60 -15.20
C THR A 210 17.83 -21.68 -13.91
N ASP A 211 18.55 -21.94 -12.81
CA ASP A 211 18.15 -21.72 -11.43
C ASP A 211 17.20 -20.52 -11.29
N ASP A 212 16.32 -20.55 -10.29
CA ASP A 212 15.37 -19.50 -9.87
C ASP A 212 15.97 -18.08 -9.64
N LYS A 213 17.22 -17.84 -9.99
CA LYS A 213 17.95 -16.57 -9.98
C LYS A 213 17.15 -15.44 -10.60
N ALA A 214 16.56 -15.64 -11.78
CA ALA A 214 15.79 -14.57 -12.44
C ALA A 214 14.60 -14.09 -11.58
N LEU A 215 13.91 -15.02 -10.91
CA LEU A 215 12.81 -14.73 -9.98
C LEU A 215 13.30 -14.17 -8.65
N LYS A 216 14.43 -14.65 -8.13
CA LYS A 216 15.09 -14.13 -6.92
C LYS A 216 15.61 -12.70 -7.12
N ASP A 217 15.97 -12.34 -8.34
CA ASP A 217 16.39 -10.98 -8.70
C ASP A 217 15.20 -10.00 -8.87
N SER A 218 13.96 -10.50 -8.80
CA SER A 218 12.75 -9.67 -8.88
C SER A 218 12.68 -8.63 -7.79
N LEU A 219 12.07 -7.50 -8.11
CA LEU A 219 11.94 -6.37 -7.20
C LEU A 219 11.11 -6.75 -5.97
N ILE A 220 10.03 -7.51 -6.15
CA ILE A 220 9.20 -7.99 -5.03
C ILE A 220 9.97 -8.93 -4.11
N PHE A 221 10.72 -9.89 -4.66
CA PHE A 221 11.51 -10.81 -3.85
C PHE A 221 12.59 -10.06 -3.07
N ARG A 222 13.20 -9.06 -3.70
CA ARG A 222 14.16 -8.19 -3.03
C ARG A 222 13.53 -7.46 -1.84
N TYR A 223 12.38 -6.82 -2.01
CA TYR A 223 11.67 -6.16 -0.91
C TYR A 223 11.23 -7.12 0.20
N ILE A 224 10.89 -8.36 -0.13
CA ILE A 224 10.70 -9.40 0.87
C ILE A 224 12.00 -9.63 1.62
N THR A 225 13.13 -9.86 0.94
CA THR A 225 14.41 -10.18 1.61
C THR A 225 15.04 -9.03 2.39
N GLU A 226 14.89 -7.79 1.95
CA GLU A 226 15.45 -6.58 2.57
C GLU A 226 14.69 -6.13 3.82
N THR A 227 13.53 -6.73 4.08
CA THR A 227 12.68 -6.38 5.22
C THR A 227 13.45 -6.52 6.55
N THR A 228 13.41 -5.47 7.36
CA THR A 228 14.23 -5.31 8.58
C THR A 228 13.88 -6.24 9.75
N ALA A 229 12.79 -7.03 9.65
CA ALA A 229 12.20 -7.76 10.77
C ALA A 229 12.74 -9.19 11.02
N GLY A 230 13.81 -9.63 10.36
CA GLY A 230 14.45 -10.92 10.64
C GLY A 230 13.47 -12.10 10.66
N TYR A 231 13.34 -12.81 11.79
CA TYR A 231 12.41 -13.95 11.96
C TYR A 231 10.91 -13.55 11.92
N GLY A 232 10.58 -12.28 12.19
CA GLY A 232 9.22 -11.74 12.15
C GLY A 232 8.83 -11.10 10.81
N ARG A 233 9.64 -11.33 9.76
CA ARG A 233 9.54 -10.70 8.44
C ARG A 233 8.15 -10.80 7.82
N ASN A 234 7.68 -12.02 7.57
CA ASN A 234 6.41 -12.24 6.87
C ASN A 234 5.25 -11.60 7.65
N ARG A 235 5.26 -11.69 8.99
CA ARG A 235 4.27 -11.01 9.83
C ARG A 235 4.34 -9.47 9.75
N ARG A 236 5.53 -8.87 9.65
CA ARG A 236 5.66 -7.41 9.46
C ARG A 236 5.12 -6.97 8.10
N ILE A 237 5.37 -7.75 7.05
CA ILE A 237 4.79 -7.52 5.71
C ILE A 237 3.27 -7.48 5.80
N LEU A 238 2.67 -8.45 6.47
CA LEU A 238 1.21 -8.50 6.64
C LEU A 238 0.68 -7.35 7.50
N ARG A 239 1.37 -6.96 8.57
CA ARG A 239 1.00 -5.76 9.36
C ARG A 239 1.09 -4.47 8.55
N ALA A 240 2.04 -4.36 7.63
CA ALA A 240 2.14 -3.22 6.73
C ALA A 240 0.95 -3.18 5.76
N ILE A 241 0.61 -4.32 5.13
CA ILE A 241 -0.53 -4.42 4.20
C ILE A 241 -1.85 -4.13 4.93
N PHE A 242 -2.04 -4.66 6.14
CA PHE A 242 -3.24 -4.47 6.96
C PHE A 242 -3.17 -3.29 7.92
N ALA A 243 -2.28 -2.32 7.67
CA ALA A 243 -2.22 -1.11 8.48
C ALA A 243 -3.56 -0.36 8.42
N ASP A 244 -4.11 -0.09 9.61
CA ASP A 244 -5.48 0.40 9.85
C ASP A 244 -5.49 1.83 10.42
N GLY A 245 -4.33 2.48 10.56
CA GLY A 245 -4.23 3.76 11.25
C GLY A 245 -4.38 3.67 12.77
N GLY A 246 -4.45 2.46 13.34
CA GLY A 246 -4.46 2.25 14.78
C GLY A 246 -3.16 2.73 15.44
N SER A 247 -3.14 2.82 16.77
CA SER A 247 -1.96 3.29 17.52
C SER A 247 -0.75 2.36 17.32
N SER A 248 -0.96 1.06 17.17
CA SER A 248 0.13 0.11 16.87
C SER A 248 0.68 0.33 15.47
N ALA A 249 -0.19 0.39 14.45
CA ALA A 249 0.20 0.56 13.05
C ALA A 249 0.87 1.92 12.81
N SER A 250 0.35 2.99 13.41
CA SER A 250 0.92 4.35 13.29
C SER A 250 2.28 4.50 14.00
N ASN A 251 2.52 3.72 15.06
CA ASN A 251 3.80 3.73 15.76
C ASN A 251 4.88 2.95 15.02
N GLU A 252 4.51 1.84 14.36
CA GLU A 252 5.40 0.99 13.57
C GLU A 252 5.71 1.62 12.20
N PHE A 253 4.71 2.18 11.54
CA PHE A 253 4.84 2.80 10.22
C PHE A 253 4.56 4.30 10.32
N ARG A 254 5.62 5.07 10.57
CA ARG A 254 5.56 6.51 10.83
C ARG A 254 5.68 7.32 9.54
N GLU A 255 5.50 8.64 9.66
CA GLU A 255 5.78 9.60 8.58
C GLU A 255 7.13 9.32 7.93
N VAL A 256 7.13 9.11 6.61
CA VAL A 256 8.36 8.92 5.82
C VAL A 256 9.12 10.24 5.72
N PHE A 257 8.40 11.33 5.46
CA PHE A 257 9.01 12.65 5.33
C PHE A 257 8.91 13.45 6.62
N HIS A 258 9.90 14.31 6.87
CA HIS A 258 9.88 15.13 8.08
C HIS A 258 8.74 16.18 8.01
N HIS A 259 7.91 16.20 9.04
CA HIS A 259 6.74 17.06 9.14
C HIS A 259 5.80 16.93 7.93
N GLU A 260 5.57 15.70 7.47
CA GLU A 260 4.78 15.41 6.28
C GLU A 260 3.35 15.92 6.42
N LEU A 261 2.80 15.84 7.64
CA LEU A 261 1.43 16.27 7.96
C LEU A 261 1.30 17.78 8.22
N LYS A 262 2.40 18.53 8.24
CA LYS A 262 2.38 19.97 8.51
C LYS A 262 1.84 20.71 7.29
N LYS A 263 0.67 21.34 7.44
CA LYS A 263 0.08 22.21 6.41
C LYS A 263 0.99 23.41 6.11
N PRO A 264 1.01 23.91 4.86
CA PRO A 264 1.68 25.18 4.56
C PRO A 264 1.10 26.27 5.46
N LYS A 265 1.96 27.07 6.09
CA LYS A 265 1.49 28.25 6.84
C LYS A 265 0.74 29.11 5.84
N GLN A 266 -0.54 29.37 6.07
CA GLN A 266 -1.20 30.49 5.39
C GLN A 266 -0.39 31.71 5.78
N ASP A 267 0.10 32.44 4.77
CA ASP A 267 0.55 33.81 4.95
C ASP A 267 -0.64 34.56 5.54
N LYS A 268 -0.69 34.61 6.87
CA LYS A 268 -1.40 35.67 7.54
C LYS A 268 -0.74 36.88 6.96
N ASN A 269 -1.46 37.59 6.08
CA ASN A 269 -1.14 38.94 5.70
C ASN A 269 -0.76 39.67 6.98
N THR A 270 0.53 39.69 7.31
CA THR A 270 1.17 40.81 7.95
C THR A 270 0.94 41.89 6.92
N LYS A 271 -0.25 42.49 6.97
CA LYS A 271 -0.48 43.83 6.50
C LYS A 271 0.69 44.57 7.12
N LYS A 272 1.74 44.79 6.32
CA LYS A 272 2.83 45.68 6.65
C LYS A 272 2.11 46.85 7.28
N ARG A 273 2.32 47.06 8.58
CA ARG A 273 1.87 48.33 9.17
C ARG A 273 2.53 49.35 8.26
N GLU A 274 1.73 50.11 7.53
CA GLU A 274 2.23 51.31 6.88
C GLU A 274 2.71 52.18 8.03
N ILE A 275 3.99 52.05 8.37
CA ILE A 275 4.64 52.85 9.39
C ILE A 275 4.64 54.26 8.80
N GLN A 276 3.94 55.15 9.49
CA GLN A 276 3.69 56.51 9.05
C GLN A 276 5.04 57.24 8.95
N VAL A 277 5.51 57.45 7.72
CA VAL A 277 6.77 58.15 7.44
C VAL A 277 6.52 59.63 7.70
N ASN A 278 7.15 60.18 8.73
CA ASN A 278 7.04 61.61 9.05
C ASN A 278 8.34 62.32 8.69
N ILE A 279 8.39 62.88 7.48
CA ILE A 279 9.59 63.48 6.89
C ILE A 279 10.03 64.74 7.64
N ASP A 280 9.09 65.43 8.28
CA ASP A 280 9.36 66.67 9.02
C ASP A 280 10.05 66.46 10.37
N GLU A 281 10.03 65.23 10.91
CA GLU A 281 10.64 64.85 12.19
C GLU A 281 11.87 63.92 12.03
N GLU A 282 12.43 63.80 10.81
CA GLU A 282 13.60 62.97 10.49
C GLU A 282 13.45 61.46 10.88
N GLN A 283 12.21 60.95 10.99
CA GLN A 283 11.95 59.52 11.19
C GLN A 283 11.79 58.80 9.86
N TYR A 284 12.90 58.25 9.39
CA TYR A 284 12.93 57.35 8.23
C TYR A 284 12.66 55.91 8.70
N GLY A 285 11.74 55.22 8.02
CA GLY A 285 11.46 53.81 8.30
C GLY A 285 12.72 52.97 8.11
N ASP A 286 13.07 52.17 9.11
CA ASP A 286 14.21 51.27 9.09
C ASP A 286 13.90 50.06 8.19
N TYR A 287 14.63 49.93 7.07
CA TYR A 287 14.40 48.90 6.04
C TYR A 287 15.40 47.73 6.13
N LEU A 288 16.09 47.52 7.27
CA LEU A 288 17.22 46.58 7.34
C LEU A 288 17.19 45.57 8.50
N THR A 289 16.02 45.10 8.94
CA THR A 289 15.94 44.02 9.93
C THR A 289 14.83 43.01 9.61
N ASP A 290 15.00 42.28 8.51
CA ASP A 290 14.39 40.95 8.34
C ASP A 290 15.38 40.11 7.50
N ASP A 291 16.56 39.84 8.08
CA ASP A 291 17.35 38.67 7.69
C ASP A 291 16.67 37.45 8.34
N ASP A 292 15.61 36.96 7.70
CA ASP A 292 15.08 35.61 7.95
C ASP A 292 16.00 34.59 7.23
N ASP A 293 17.24 34.48 7.72
CA ASP A 293 18.15 33.38 7.42
C ASP A 293 17.72 32.14 8.24
N ASP A 294 16.71 31.41 7.75
CA ASP A 294 16.51 30.01 8.15
C ASP A 294 17.36 29.12 7.21
N ASP A 295 18.68 29.19 7.41
CA ASP A 295 19.68 28.33 6.79
C ASP A 295 19.71 26.98 7.56
N ASP A 296 19.04 25.97 7.01
CA ASP A 296 18.93 24.64 7.60
C ASP A 296 20.16 23.80 7.17
N SER A 297 21.33 24.04 7.78
CA SER A 297 22.48 23.12 7.67
C SER A 297 23.55 23.29 8.75
N SER A 298 23.92 22.14 9.32
CA SER A 298 25.12 21.81 10.09
C SER A 298 25.12 22.05 11.61
N ASP A 299 25.03 20.94 12.36
CA ASP A 299 25.39 20.90 13.78
C ASP A 299 26.49 19.84 13.96
N ASN A 300 27.76 20.25 13.79
CA ASN A 300 28.94 19.44 14.07
C ASN A 300 29.51 19.81 15.44
N ASN A 301 29.39 18.87 16.34
CA ASN A 301 29.82 18.92 17.73
C ASN A 301 31.35 19.00 17.87
N THR A 302 31.89 20.17 18.22
CA THR A 302 33.22 20.27 18.85
C THR A 302 33.27 21.44 19.82
N LYS A 303 33.18 21.14 21.13
CA LYS A 303 33.42 22.10 22.22
C LYS A 303 34.91 22.26 22.45
N ASN A 304 35.41 23.49 22.30
CA ASN A 304 36.54 24.01 23.06
C ASN A 304 36.09 25.34 23.69
N ASP A 305 36.17 25.40 25.02
CA ASP A 305 36.12 26.61 25.86
C ASP A 305 37.37 27.50 25.59
N PRO A 306 37.48 28.79 26.01
CA PRO A 306 37.09 29.26 27.35
C PRO A 306 36.43 30.65 27.48
N ASP A 307 35.79 30.82 28.64
CA ASP A 307 35.71 32.01 29.49
C ASP A 307 35.05 33.30 28.96
N THR A 308 33.88 33.63 29.54
CA THR A 308 33.71 34.90 30.26
C THR A 308 32.47 34.87 31.17
N ALA A 309 32.71 35.18 32.44
CA ALA A 309 31.73 35.18 33.51
C ALA A 309 30.88 36.46 33.52
N SER A 310 29.55 36.34 33.67
CA SER A 310 28.78 37.33 34.43
C SER A 310 27.44 36.81 34.99
N LYS A 311 27.45 36.59 36.30
CA LYS A 311 26.40 36.85 37.33
C LYS A 311 24.93 36.57 37.00
N ARG A 312 24.46 35.46 37.55
CA ARG A 312 23.05 35.05 37.75
C ARG A 312 22.57 35.46 39.15
N PRO A 313 21.31 35.90 39.34
CA PRO A 313 20.64 35.79 40.64
C PRO A 313 19.63 34.63 40.64
N THR A 314 19.78 33.75 41.63
CA THR A 314 18.88 32.66 42.00
C THR A 314 17.65 33.16 42.75
N ARG A 315 16.43 32.68 42.41
CA ARG A 315 15.34 32.64 43.39
C ARG A 315 14.29 31.55 43.13
N GLN A 316 14.44 30.49 43.94
CA GLN A 316 13.45 29.67 44.65
C GLN A 316 12.10 29.28 44.00
N THR A 317 11.94 27.96 43.99
CA THR A 317 10.73 27.14 43.86
C THR A 317 9.65 27.41 44.90
N LYS A 318 8.40 27.56 44.48
CA LYS A 318 7.20 27.24 45.29
C LYS A 318 6.11 26.63 44.42
N ARG A 319 5.84 25.34 44.64
CA ARG A 319 4.55 24.70 44.33
C ARG A 319 3.48 25.23 45.30
N PRO A 320 2.20 25.21 44.89
CA PRO A 320 1.24 24.51 45.74
C PRO A 320 0.30 23.57 44.95
N ARG A 321 -0.14 22.51 45.63
CA ARG A 321 -1.16 21.55 45.19
C ARG A 321 -2.53 21.94 45.78
N ARG A 322 -3.55 21.82 44.92
CA ARG A 322 -4.92 21.29 45.13
C ARG A 322 -5.97 22.15 45.87
N GLY A 323 -7.09 22.37 45.17
CA GLY A 323 -8.40 22.74 45.72
C GLY A 323 -9.48 22.80 44.63
N THR A 324 -10.46 21.91 44.71
CA THR A 324 -11.64 21.73 43.84
C THR A 324 -12.68 22.85 43.96
N ARG A 325 -13.38 23.22 42.87
CA ARG A 325 -14.87 23.17 42.68
C ARG A 325 -15.40 24.05 41.51
N ALA A 326 -16.06 23.37 40.58
CA ALA A 326 -17.23 23.67 39.71
C ALA A 326 -17.53 25.04 39.05
N LYS A 327 -17.97 24.89 37.77
CA LYS A 327 -18.88 25.69 36.92
C LYS A 327 -18.39 27.05 36.39
N ASP A 328 -18.13 27.12 35.08
CA ASP A 328 -19.14 27.57 34.13
C ASP A 328 -18.88 27.04 32.72
N ALA A 329 -19.95 26.55 32.09
CA ALA A 329 -19.97 25.93 30.77
C ALA A 329 -20.81 26.81 29.83
N LYS A 330 -20.24 27.10 28.65
CA LYS A 330 -20.84 27.55 27.37
C LYS A 330 -19.61 27.89 26.48
N SER A 331 -19.43 27.43 25.25
CA SER A 331 -20.27 26.72 24.28
C SER A 331 -19.30 25.98 23.35
N ALA A 332 -19.35 24.65 23.33
CA ALA A 332 -18.67 23.87 22.31
C ALA A 332 -19.66 23.65 21.17
N ASP A 333 -19.24 24.03 19.96
CA ASP A 333 -19.93 23.68 18.73
C ASP A 333 -20.15 22.17 18.69
N ALA A 334 -21.39 21.79 18.40
CA ALA A 334 -21.82 20.43 18.23
C ALA A 334 -21.14 19.85 16.98
N VAL A 335 -19.99 19.20 17.18
CA VAL A 335 -19.47 18.25 16.21
C VAL A 335 -20.35 17.02 16.28
N ASP A 336 -20.92 16.69 15.13
CA ASP A 336 -21.94 15.68 14.91
C ASP A 336 -21.41 14.27 15.23
N THR A 337 -21.58 13.84 16.49
CA THR A 337 -21.19 12.50 17.00
C THR A 337 -21.88 11.33 16.28
N THR A 338 -22.87 11.62 15.42
CA THR A 338 -23.54 10.66 14.55
C THR A 338 -22.70 10.29 13.33
N SER A 339 -21.88 11.19 12.81
CA SER A 339 -21.06 10.93 11.61
C SER A 339 -19.89 9.96 11.88
N THR A 340 -19.31 9.98 13.09
CA THR A 340 -18.20 9.10 13.47
C THR A 340 -18.60 7.64 13.67
N VAL A 341 -19.86 7.34 14.01
CA VAL A 341 -20.33 5.94 14.17
C VAL A 341 -20.59 5.28 12.82
N TYR A 342 -21.04 6.03 11.81
CA TYR A 342 -21.21 5.50 10.45
C TYR A 342 -19.87 5.26 9.74
N ALA A 343 -18.85 6.09 9.99
CA ALA A 343 -17.51 5.90 9.43
C ALA A 343 -16.79 4.63 9.95
N LEU A 344 -17.16 4.15 11.15
CA LEU A 344 -16.63 2.92 11.77
C LEU A 344 -17.32 1.64 11.28
N SER A 345 -18.47 1.75 10.60
CA SER A 345 -19.28 0.63 10.09
C SER A 345 -19.19 0.47 8.57
N ASP A 346 -18.20 1.10 7.95
CA ASP A 346 -18.03 1.14 6.50
C ASP A 346 -16.59 0.76 6.11
N VAL A 347 -16.38 0.48 4.82
CA VAL A 347 -15.09 0.14 4.21
C VAL A 347 -14.03 1.23 4.46
N SER A 348 -14.48 2.43 4.80
CA SER A 348 -13.69 3.58 5.26
C SER A 348 -12.71 3.27 6.40
N SER A 349 -13.01 2.31 7.28
CA SER A 349 -12.09 1.89 8.35
C SER A 349 -10.74 1.36 7.84
N HIS A 350 -10.67 0.96 6.57
CA HIS A 350 -9.44 0.52 5.89
C HIS A 350 -9.13 1.40 4.67
N GLY A 351 -9.64 2.63 4.62
CA GLY A 351 -9.35 3.60 3.57
C GLY A 351 -10.15 3.41 2.28
N GLY A 352 -11.28 2.69 2.34
CA GLY A 352 -12.19 2.51 1.20
C GLY A 352 -11.71 1.51 0.15
N PHE A 353 -12.50 1.38 -0.93
CA PHE A 353 -12.28 0.35 -1.96
C PHE A 353 -10.93 0.45 -2.68
N GLN A 354 -10.44 1.66 -2.95
CA GLN A 354 -9.14 1.85 -3.61
C GLN A 354 -7.99 1.32 -2.75
N SER A 355 -8.07 1.55 -1.45
CA SER A 355 -7.09 1.04 -0.49
C SER A 355 -7.19 -0.48 -0.35
N LEU A 356 -8.40 -1.06 -0.35
CA LEU A 356 -8.58 -2.52 -0.34
C LEU A 356 -8.08 -3.20 -1.62
N ALA A 357 -8.30 -2.58 -2.78
CA ALA A 357 -7.81 -3.06 -4.07
C ALA A 357 -6.28 -3.23 -4.05
N LEU A 358 -5.55 -2.21 -3.59
CA LEU A 358 -4.09 -2.25 -3.50
C LEU A 358 -3.61 -3.31 -2.51
N ARG A 359 -4.31 -3.51 -1.38
CA ARG A 359 -4.00 -4.62 -0.46
C ARG A 359 -4.14 -5.98 -1.14
N GLN A 360 -5.23 -6.19 -1.87
CA GLN A 360 -5.48 -7.46 -2.55
C GLN A 360 -4.44 -7.72 -3.64
N ARG A 361 -4.02 -6.70 -4.40
CA ARG A 361 -2.92 -6.80 -5.38
C ARG A 361 -1.62 -7.26 -4.73
N LEU A 362 -1.23 -6.65 -3.61
CA LEU A 362 -0.03 -7.04 -2.87
C LEU A 362 -0.12 -8.49 -2.36
N LEU A 363 -1.25 -8.90 -1.79
CA LEU A 363 -1.43 -10.30 -1.34
C LEU A 363 -1.41 -11.30 -2.51
N HIS A 364 -2.01 -10.94 -3.64
CA HIS A 364 -1.98 -11.77 -4.85
C HIS A 364 -0.55 -11.94 -5.36
N LEU A 365 0.22 -10.85 -5.42
CA LEU A 365 1.62 -10.89 -5.80
C LEU A 365 2.45 -11.77 -4.84
N LEU A 366 2.25 -11.63 -3.53
CA LEU A 366 2.91 -12.49 -2.53
C LEU A 366 2.56 -13.97 -2.70
N SER A 367 1.31 -14.27 -3.08
CA SER A 367 0.86 -15.65 -3.38
C SER A 367 1.62 -16.21 -4.58
N GLY A 368 1.76 -15.42 -5.66
CA GLY A 368 2.53 -15.81 -6.83
C GLY A 368 4.02 -16.04 -6.52
N VAL A 369 4.61 -15.25 -5.63
CA VAL A 369 5.99 -15.46 -5.16
C VAL A 369 6.12 -16.73 -4.33
N ALA A 370 5.18 -17.00 -3.40
CA ALA A 370 5.21 -18.21 -2.58
C ALA A 370 4.99 -19.48 -3.41
N GLU A 371 4.14 -19.42 -4.43
CA GLU A 371 3.92 -20.53 -5.37
C GLU A 371 5.18 -20.83 -6.19
N ALA A 372 5.87 -19.81 -6.70
CA ALA A 372 7.07 -20.00 -7.52
C ALA A 372 8.35 -20.27 -6.71
N LEU A 373 8.47 -19.74 -5.49
CA LEU A 373 9.67 -19.79 -4.66
C LEU A 373 9.38 -20.25 -3.21
N PRO A 374 8.78 -21.43 -3.00
CA PRO A 374 8.38 -21.89 -1.66
C PRO A 374 9.58 -22.03 -0.71
N ASP A 375 10.71 -22.54 -1.21
CA ASP A 375 11.92 -22.77 -0.42
C ASP A 375 12.64 -21.48 0.00
N ALA A 376 12.52 -20.42 -0.82
CA ALA A 376 13.25 -19.17 -0.61
C ALA A 376 12.42 -18.11 0.14
N PHE A 377 11.08 -18.18 0.05
CA PHE A 377 10.17 -17.24 0.70
C PHE A 377 9.40 -17.86 1.88
N THR A 378 8.37 -18.65 1.59
CA THR A 378 7.53 -19.39 2.54
C THR A 378 6.61 -20.32 1.71
N PRO A 379 6.25 -21.50 2.22
CA PRO A 379 5.24 -22.36 1.59
C PRO A 379 3.90 -21.63 1.44
N LEU A 380 3.19 -21.92 0.36
CA LEU A 380 1.91 -21.27 0.04
C LEU A 380 0.88 -21.46 1.17
N GLU A 381 0.78 -22.66 1.74
CA GLU A 381 -0.10 -22.97 2.87
C GLU A 381 0.18 -22.08 4.10
N GLU A 382 1.46 -21.91 4.47
CA GLU A 382 1.86 -21.07 5.59
C GLU A 382 1.50 -19.60 5.34
N LEU A 383 1.68 -19.12 4.11
CA LEU A 383 1.29 -17.77 3.72
C LEU A 383 -0.23 -17.55 3.85
N TYR A 384 -1.04 -18.50 3.40
CA TYR A 384 -2.49 -18.40 3.52
C TYR A 384 -2.97 -18.47 4.96
N HIS A 385 -2.30 -19.23 5.83
CA HIS A 385 -2.55 -19.14 7.28
C HIS A 385 -2.29 -17.73 7.82
N LEU A 386 -1.20 -17.07 7.41
CA LEU A 386 -0.93 -15.68 7.79
C LEU A 386 -1.99 -14.73 7.23
N PHE A 387 -2.50 -14.94 6.01
CA PHE A 387 -3.58 -14.14 5.45
C PHE A 387 -4.84 -14.25 6.30
N VAL A 388 -5.22 -15.48 6.64
CA VAL A 388 -6.42 -15.76 7.44
C VAL A 388 -6.32 -15.18 8.85
N GLU A 389 -5.15 -15.23 9.49
CA GLU A 389 -4.91 -14.61 10.79
C GLU A 389 -5.23 -13.11 10.80
N ASN A 390 -4.99 -12.40 9.69
CA ASN A 390 -5.28 -10.97 9.59
C ASN A 390 -6.71 -10.70 9.09
N ILE A 391 -7.17 -11.43 8.07
CA ILE A 391 -8.46 -11.20 7.40
C ILE A 391 -9.63 -11.56 8.32
N ARG A 392 -9.53 -12.62 9.12
CA ARG A 392 -10.61 -13.05 10.02
C ARG A 392 -11.07 -11.94 10.97
N HIS A 393 -10.15 -11.09 11.42
CA HIS A 393 -10.41 -10.06 12.41
C HIS A 393 -10.90 -8.73 11.82
N LEU A 394 -11.02 -8.64 10.50
CA LEU A 394 -11.52 -7.44 9.84
C LEU A 394 -12.98 -7.15 10.22
N PRO A 395 -13.38 -5.86 10.29
CA PRO A 395 -14.79 -5.48 10.39
C PRO A 395 -15.63 -6.10 9.27
N LEU A 396 -16.88 -6.45 9.56
CA LEU A 396 -17.75 -7.18 8.62
C LEU A 396 -17.86 -6.52 7.22
N PRO A 397 -18.03 -5.19 7.06
CA PRO A 397 -18.08 -4.56 5.74
C PRO A 397 -16.79 -4.73 4.94
N VAL A 398 -15.64 -4.59 5.62
CA VAL A 398 -14.32 -4.74 5.01
C VAL A 398 -14.09 -6.20 4.64
N PHE A 399 -14.42 -7.13 5.53
CA PHE A 399 -14.33 -8.56 5.30
C PHE A 399 -15.14 -8.97 4.07
N GLN A 400 -16.41 -8.56 3.99
CA GLN A 400 -17.28 -8.87 2.86
C GLN A 400 -16.72 -8.32 1.54
N ALA A 401 -16.31 -7.05 1.52
CA ALA A 401 -15.70 -6.44 0.34
C ALA A 401 -14.39 -7.13 -0.09
N PHE A 402 -13.60 -7.62 0.88
CA PHE A 402 -12.32 -8.26 0.63
C PHE A 402 -12.46 -9.63 -0.05
N VAL A 403 -13.49 -10.38 0.36
CA VAL A 403 -13.68 -11.77 -0.08
C VAL A 403 -14.61 -11.87 -1.28
N ALA A 404 -15.54 -10.92 -1.45
CA ALA A 404 -16.49 -10.90 -2.56
C ALA A 404 -15.79 -10.83 -3.93
N PRO A 405 -16.11 -11.72 -4.88
CA PRO A 405 -15.40 -11.80 -6.16
C PRO A 405 -15.74 -10.67 -7.12
N SER A 406 -16.95 -10.12 -7.02
CA SER A 406 -17.41 -9.00 -7.84
C SER A 406 -16.89 -7.64 -7.37
N THR A 407 -16.43 -7.54 -6.12
CA THR A 407 -16.01 -6.26 -5.53
C THR A 407 -14.54 -5.97 -5.81
N LEU A 408 -13.65 -6.96 -5.66
CA LEU A 408 -12.21 -6.80 -5.87
C LEU A 408 -11.68 -8.00 -6.70
N PRO A 409 -11.32 -7.80 -7.99
CA PRO A 409 -11.01 -8.90 -8.91
C PRO A 409 -9.52 -9.27 -8.99
N TYR A 410 -8.69 -8.95 -7.98
CA TYR A 410 -7.23 -9.15 -8.10
C TYR A 410 -6.74 -10.54 -7.73
N PHE A 411 -7.44 -11.25 -6.83
CA PHE A 411 -7.16 -12.68 -6.66
C PHE A 411 -7.68 -13.48 -7.85
N SER A 412 -6.88 -14.47 -8.28
CA SER A 412 -7.35 -15.50 -9.20
C SER A 412 -8.52 -16.29 -8.58
N LEU A 413 -9.26 -17.02 -9.41
CA LEU A 413 -10.38 -17.83 -8.96
C LEU A 413 -9.91 -18.86 -7.93
N GLU A 414 -8.80 -19.54 -8.23
CA GLU A 414 -8.19 -20.58 -7.40
C GLU A 414 -7.72 -20.01 -6.06
N ALA A 415 -6.95 -18.91 -6.12
CA ALA A 415 -6.45 -18.23 -4.92
C ALA A 415 -7.59 -17.79 -3.99
N ARG A 416 -8.69 -17.26 -4.56
CA ARG A 416 -9.85 -16.83 -3.78
C ARG A 416 -10.58 -18.03 -3.16
N THR A 417 -10.75 -19.12 -3.89
CA THR A 417 -11.34 -20.36 -3.37
C THR A 417 -10.52 -20.90 -2.19
N THR A 418 -9.20 -21.01 -2.33
CA THR A 418 -8.29 -21.44 -1.26
C THR A 418 -8.37 -20.50 -0.05
N LEU A 419 -8.39 -19.18 -0.25
CA LEU A 419 -8.52 -18.22 0.85
C LEU A 419 -9.83 -18.40 1.63
N CYS A 420 -10.95 -18.51 0.91
CA CYS A 420 -12.26 -18.70 1.52
C CYS A 420 -12.34 -20.01 2.32
N GLU A 421 -11.79 -21.08 1.76
CA GLU A 421 -11.72 -22.39 2.41
C GLU A 421 -10.92 -22.33 3.72
N TYR A 422 -9.72 -21.75 3.69
CA TYR A 422 -8.90 -21.58 4.89
C TYR A 422 -9.60 -20.72 5.95
N LEU A 423 -10.33 -19.67 5.53
CA LEU A 423 -11.15 -18.85 6.44
C LEU A 423 -12.27 -19.67 7.08
N LEU A 424 -12.98 -20.50 6.31
CA LEU A 424 -14.03 -21.38 6.81
C LEU A 424 -13.50 -22.39 7.82
N PHE A 425 -12.36 -23.05 7.55
CA PHE A 425 -11.73 -23.96 8.50
C PHE A 425 -11.41 -23.29 9.84
N ARG A 426 -11.07 -21.99 9.84
CA ARG A 426 -10.82 -21.24 11.08
C ARG A 426 -12.09 -20.78 11.79
N ILE A 427 -13.19 -20.52 11.07
CA ILE A 427 -14.41 -19.92 11.62
C ILE A 427 -15.46 -20.98 11.99
N ARG A 428 -15.51 -22.14 11.33
CA ARG A 428 -16.54 -23.18 11.53
C ARG A 428 -16.50 -23.80 12.93
N GLU A 429 -17.64 -24.34 13.36
CA GLU A 429 -17.74 -25.07 14.63
C GLU A 429 -17.00 -26.42 14.62
N SER A 430 -16.57 -26.87 15.81
CA SER A 430 -15.81 -28.12 15.98
C SER A 430 -16.60 -29.41 15.72
N ALA A 431 -17.92 -29.31 15.55
CA ALA A 431 -18.76 -30.43 15.15
C ALA A 431 -18.68 -30.74 13.65
N ALA A 432 -18.13 -29.81 12.85
CA ALA A 432 -17.93 -30.01 11.42
C ALA A 432 -16.81 -31.03 11.17
N PRO A 433 -17.01 -32.02 10.28
CA PRO A 433 -15.99 -33.01 9.98
C PRO A 433 -14.79 -32.37 9.26
N ASP A 434 -13.59 -32.85 9.58
CA ASP A 434 -12.40 -32.62 8.76
C ASP A 434 -12.43 -33.54 7.52
N THR A 435 -11.66 -33.18 6.50
CA THR A 435 -11.49 -33.98 5.28
C THR A 435 -10.04 -33.95 4.85
N ASP A 436 -9.60 -35.06 4.27
CA ASP A 436 -8.26 -35.22 3.70
C ASP A 436 -8.20 -34.79 2.22
N GLU A 437 -9.33 -34.33 1.66
CA GLU A 437 -9.38 -33.87 0.28
C GLU A 437 -8.62 -32.55 0.10
N GLU A 438 -7.63 -32.56 -0.80
CA GLU A 438 -6.73 -31.44 -1.06
C GLU A 438 -7.46 -30.23 -1.67
N TYR A 439 -8.40 -30.46 -2.58
CA TYR A 439 -9.13 -29.40 -3.29
C TYR A 439 -10.60 -29.33 -2.87
N LEU A 440 -11.17 -28.12 -2.94
CA LEU A 440 -12.59 -27.91 -2.70
C LEU A 440 -13.44 -28.53 -3.82
N ASN A 441 -14.40 -29.37 -3.43
CA ASN A 441 -15.41 -29.93 -4.32
C ASN A 441 -16.81 -29.86 -3.69
N GLN A 442 -17.84 -30.23 -4.45
CA GLN A 442 -19.23 -30.19 -4.00
C GLN A 442 -19.47 -31.02 -2.71
N ALA A 443 -18.96 -32.25 -2.65
CA ALA A 443 -19.15 -33.14 -1.50
C ALA A 443 -18.49 -32.59 -0.22
N LYS A 444 -17.30 -31.99 -0.33
CA LYS A 444 -16.62 -31.29 0.75
C LYS A 444 -17.44 -30.10 1.23
N LEU A 445 -18.01 -29.32 0.30
CA LEU A 445 -18.86 -28.18 0.65
C LEU A 445 -20.12 -28.59 1.43
N GLU A 446 -20.82 -29.64 0.95
CA GLU A 446 -22.03 -30.20 1.56
C GLU A 446 -21.77 -30.84 2.92
N LYS A 447 -20.65 -31.56 3.08
CA LYS A 447 -20.37 -32.30 4.33
C LYS A 447 -19.60 -31.53 5.37
N CYS A 448 -18.71 -30.62 4.98
CA CYS A 448 -17.76 -29.99 5.89
C CYS A 448 -18.12 -28.54 6.24
N PHE A 449 -18.97 -27.87 5.46
CA PHE A 449 -19.18 -26.43 5.61
C PHE A 449 -20.64 -25.98 5.59
N LEU A 450 -21.44 -26.32 4.56
CA LEU A 450 -22.79 -25.77 4.36
C LEU A 450 -23.74 -25.96 5.55
N PRO A 451 -23.87 -27.16 6.15
CA PRO A 451 -24.82 -27.42 7.24
C PRO A 451 -24.43 -26.78 8.57
N TYR A 452 -23.21 -26.25 8.68
CA TYR A 452 -22.62 -25.86 9.96
C TYR A 452 -22.70 -24.34 10.20
N ALA A 453 -22.61 -23.99 11.48
CA ALA A 453 -22.54 -22.62 11.95
C ALA A 453 -21.13 -22.23 12.40
N ALA A 454 -20.90 -20.94 12.67
CA ALA A 454 -19.62 -20.47 13.15
C ALA A 454 -19.32 -21.02 14.55
N SER A 455 -18.06 -21.07 14.97
CA SER A 455 -17.66 -21.59 16.29
C SER A 455 -18.27 -20.79 17.44
N THR A 456 -18.49 -19.49 17.23
CA THR A 456 -19.07 -18.58 18.22
C THR A 456 -20.57 -18.37 17.99
N SER A 457 -21.27 -17.89 19.01
CA SER A 457 -22.66 -17.41 18.88
C SER A 457 -22.75 -15.99 18.32
N SER A 458 -21.63 -15.40 17.87
CA SER A 458 -21.62 -14.03 17.39
C SER A 458 -22.36 -13.93 16.06
N VAL A 459 -23.26 -12.93 15.95
CA VAL A 459 -23.92 -12.60 14.68
C VAL A 459 -22.89 -12.35 13.60
N VAL A 460 -21.85 -11.54 13.89
CA VAL A 460 -20.77 -11.21 12.95
C VAL A 460 -20.08 -12.45 12.39
N ASP A 461 -19.67 -13.40 13.25
CA ASP A 461 -18.94 -14.59 12.80
C ASP A 461 -19.83 -15.51 11.95
N ASN A 462 -21.13 -15.62 12.29
CA ASN A 462 -22.09 -16.37 11.48
C ASN A 462 -22.37 -15.67 10.14
N THR A 463 -22.41 -14.33 10.10
CA THR A 463 -22.54 -13.57 8.85
C THR A 463 -21.29 -13.72 7.98
N LYS A 464 -20.09 -13.69 8.57
CA LYS A 464 -18.82 -13.97 7.86
C LYS A 464 -18.83 -15.37 7.26
N MET A 465 -19.27 -16.38 8.03
CA MET A 465 -19.39 -17.74 7.51
C MET A 465 -20.39 -17.82 6.35
N SER A 466 -21.56 -17.20 6.47
CA SER A 466 -22.57 -17.17 5.41
C SER A 466 -22.04 -16.49 4.14
N THR A 467 -21.32 -15.38 4.29
CA THR A 467 -20.70 -14.62 3.18
C THR A 467 -19.61 -15.42 2.46
N LEU A 468 -18.81 -16.21 3.21
CA LEU A 468 -17.80 -17.09 2.65
C LEU A 468 -18.44 -18.21 1.82
N LEU A 469 -19.50 -18.83 2.33
CA LEU A 469 -20.25 -19.87 1.63
C LEU A 469 -20.89 -19.31 0.36
N GLU A 470 -21.47 -18.11 0.42
CA GLU A 470 -22.04 -17.41 -0.74
C GLU A 470 -20.96 -17.21 -1.81
N THR A 471 -19.80 -16.70 -1.40
CA THR A 471 -18.66 -16.52 -2.29
C THR A 471 -18.22 -17.83 -2.93
N LEU A 472 -18.05 -18.90 -2.16
CA LEU A 472 -17.63 -20.20 -2.67
C LEU A 472 -18.64 -20.81 -3.64
N LEU A 473 -19.95 -20.70 -3.35
CA LEU A 473 -20.98 -21.15 -4.28
C LEU A 473 -20.88 -20.40 -5.61
N ILE A 474 -20.71 -19.08 -5.59
CA ILE A 474 -20.54 -18.29 -6.81
C ILE A 474 -19.28 -18.71 -7.58
N LEU A 475 -18.15 -18.91 -6.89
CA LEU A 475 -16.88 -19.29 -7.53
C LEU A 475 -16.95 -20.68 -8.16
N LEU A 476 -17.53 -21.65 -7.46
CA LEU A 476 -17.67 -23.02 -7.96
C LEU A 476 -18.76 -23.12 -9.05
N ALA A 477 -19.81 -22.31 -8.98
CA ALA A 477 -20.81 -22.18 -10.04
C ALA A 477 -20.18 -21.67 -11.35
N ASN A 478 -19.36 -20.62 -11.25
CA ASN A 478 -18.68 -20.03 -12.41
C ASN A 478 -17.62 -20.94 -13.05
N SER A 479 -17.23 -22.02 -12.36
CA SER A 479 -16.28 -23.03 -12.86
C SER A 479 -16.96 -24.35 -13.25
N ASP A 480 -18.29 -24.38 -13.34
CA ASP A 480 -19.09 -25.57 -13.65
C ASP A 480 -18.84 -26.77 -12.71
N MET A 481 -18.45 -26.48 -11.46
CA MET A 481 -18.12 -27.49 -10.43
C MET A 481 -19.28 -27.84 -9.49
N LEU A 482 -20.45 -27.21 -9.67
CA LEU A 482 -21.64 -27.43 -8.86
C LEU A 482 -22.83 -27.85 -9.71
N LYS A 483 -23.59 -28.80 -9.19
CA LYS A 483 -24.93 -29.16 -9.70
C LYS A 483 -25.93 -29.14 -8.57
N VAL A 484 -27.15 -28.68 -8.86
CA VAL A 484 -28.24 -28.74 -7.88
C VAL A 484 -28.60 -30.20 -7.62
N THR A 485 -28.32 -30.65 -6.41
CA THR A 485 -28.75 -31.93 -5.85
C THR A 485 -29.70 -31.65 -4.68
N THR A 486 -30.54 -32.62 -4.32
CA THR A 486 -31.37 -32.50 -3.11
C THR A 486 -30.51 -32.36 -1.85
N GLU A 487 -29.37 -33.06 -1.80
CA GLU A 487 -28.39 -32.97 -0.71
C GLU A 487 -27.83 -31.55 -0.57
N LEU A 488 -27.51 -30.88 -1.68
CA LEU A 488 -27.04 -29.49 -1.66
C LEU A 488 -28.11 -28.54 -1.10
N GLN A 489 -29.36 -28.69 -1.55
CA GLN A 489 -30.47 -27.83 -1.09
C GLN A 489 -30.76 -28.02 0.40
N GLU A 490 -30.79 -29.28 0.87
CA GLU A 490 -30.97 -29.61 2.29
C GLU A 490 -29.83 -29.05 3.13
N ALA A 491 -28.58 -29.23 2.70
CA ALA A 491 -27.40 -28.70 3.41
C ALA A 491 -27.39 -27.16 3.49
N VAL A 492 -27.84 -26.47 2.44
CA VAL A 492 -27.97 -25.02 2.42
C VAL A 492 -29.02 -24.56 3.43
N GLU A 493 -30.23 -25.14 3.39
CA GLU A 493 -31.34 -24.72 4.26
C GLU A 493 -31.07 -25.06 5.73
N GLU A 494 -30.54 -26.26 6.02
CA GLU A 494 -30.11 -26.64 7.37
C GLU A 494 -29.07 -25.64 7.90
N GLY A 495 -28.08 -25.29 7.07
CA GLY A 495 -27.05 -24.32 7.41
C GLY A 495 -27.59 -22.92 7.71
N ILE A 496 -28.51 -22.41 6.89
CA ILE A 496 -29.14 -21.09 7.08
C ILE A 496 -29.86 -21.06 8.43
N GLN A 497 -30.67 -22.07 8.72
CA GLN A 497 -31.41 -22.16 9.97
C GLN A 497 -30.47 -22.27 11.16
N ARG A 498 -29.45 -23.13 11.10
CA ARG A 498 -28.49 -23.35 12.19
C ARG A 498 -27.68 -22.10 12.51
N ARG A 499 -27.24 -21.34 11.50
CA ARG A 499 -26.53 -20.06 11.67
C ARG A 499 -27.43 -19.00 12.32
N ALA A 500 -28.69 -18.89 11.89
CA ALA A 500 -29.66 -17.96 12.48
C ALA A 500 -29.97 -18.31 13.94
N GLU A 501 -30.25 -19.57 14.26
CA GLU A 501 -30.54 -20.03 15.62
C GLU A 501 -29.36 -19.80 16.58
N LYS A 502 -28.15 -20.11 16.13
CA LYS A 502 -26.94 -19.95 16.96
C LYS A 502 -26.64 -18.49 17.28
N ALA A 503 -26.88 -17.59 16.32
CA ALA A 503 -26.67 -16.16 16.48
C ALA A 503 -27.70 -15.49 17.42
N GLN A 504 -28.90 -16.04 17.59
CA GLN A 504 -29.92 -15.51 18.51
C GLN A 504 -29.65 -15.78 20.00
N MET A 505 -28.69 -16.65 20.33
CA MET A 505 -28.39 -16.98 21.73
C MET A 505 -27.65 -15.86 22.48
N GLU A 506 -27.14 -14.83 21.79
CA GLU A 506 -26.47 -13.68 22.41
C GLU A 506 -27.46 -12.73 23.11
N THR A 507 -27.62 -12.92 24.43
CA THR A 507 -28.52 -12.10 25.26
C THR A 507 -27.72 -11.24 26.23
N LYS A 508 -27.45 -9.98 25.83
CA LYS A 508 -27.39 -8.74 26.65
C LYS A 508 -26.30 -7.78 26.14
N LYS A 509 -26.70 -6.75 25.38
CA LYS A 509 -25.82 -5.62 25.03
C LYS A 509 -26.49 -4.25 25.18
N SER A 510 -25.65 -3.21 25.21
CA SER A 510 -25.97 -1.77 25.26
C SER A 510 -26.80 -1.31 24.05
N ALA A 511 -27.54 -0.21 24.15
CA ALA A 511 -28.41 0.29 23.07
C ALA A 511 -27.69 0.59 21.74
N SER A 512 -26.43 1.04 21.77
CA SER A 512 -25.63 1.25 20.54
C SER A 512 -25.18 -0.07 19.91
N ALA A 513 -24.79 -1.03 20.75
CA ALA A 513 -24.41 -2.37 20.33
C ALA A 513 -25.62 -3.13 19.75
N ARG A 514 -26.84 -2.86 20.22
CA ARG A 514 -28.06 -3.42 19.63
C ARG A 514 -28.30 -2.96 18.21
N LYS A 515 -28.11 -1.66 17.90
CA LYS A 515 -28.32 -1.16 16.53
C LYS A 515 -27.34 -1.73 15.51
N THR A 516 -26.08 -1.93 15.92
CA THR A 516 -25.05 -2.56 15.08
C THR A 516 -25.35 -4.04 14.88
N GLU A 517 -25.71 -4.73 15.96
CA GLU A 517 -26.17 -6.11 15.93
C GLU A 517 -27.44 -6.30 15.09
N ASP A 518 -28.39 -5.36 15.12
CA ASP A 518 -29.58 -5.36 14.26
C ASP A 518 -29.19 -5.26 12.76
N ALA A 519 -28.22 -4.42 12.41
CA ALA A 519 -27.73 -4.31 11.03
C ALA A 519 -26.97 -5.57 10.59
N GLU A 520 -26.10 -6.11 11.45
CA GLU A 520 -25.36 -7.36 11.21
C GLU A 520 -26.30 -8.57 11.09
N TRP A 521 -27.41 -8.56 11.84
CA TRP A 521 -28.47 -9.55 11.78
C TRP A 521 -29.24 -9.48 10.45
N CYS A 522 -29.57 -8.27 9.98
CA CYS A 522 -30.13 -8.10 8.64
C CYS A 522 -29.19 -8.68 7.57
N TRP A 523 -27.88 -8.43 7.65
CA TRP A 523 -26.92 -8.99 6.71
C TRP A 523 -26.85 -10.52 6.74
N LEU A 524 -27.02 -11.13 7.92
CA LEU A 524 -27.09 -12.58 8.06
C LEU A 524 -28.32 -13.14 7.32
N LEU A 525 -29.49 -12.55 7.54
CA LEU A 525 -30.73 -12.96 6.90
C LEU A 525 -30.68 -12.78 5.38
N GLU A 526 -30.22 -11.63 4.91
CA GLU A 526 -30.05 -11.34 3.48
C GLU A 526 -29.04 -12.30 2.83
N SER A 527 -27.96 -12.66 3.51
CA SER A 527 -27.01 -13.67 3.01
C SER A 527 -27.67 -15.05 2.92
N GLY A 528 -28.51 -15.42 3.88
CA GLY A 528 -29.30 -16.65 3.81
C GLY A 528 -30.26 -16.67 2.61
N GLU A 529 -30.95 -15.56 2.34
CA GLU A 529 -31.80 -15.43 1.15
C GLU A 529 -31.00 -15.55 -0.16
N ARG A 530 -29.82 -14.92 -0.24
CA ARG A 530 -28.94 -15.05 -1.42
C ARG A 530 -28.42 -16.48 -1.60
N LEU A 531 -28.04 -17.17 -0.53
CA LEU A 531 -27.63 -18.58 -0.58
C LEU A 531 -28.75 -19.48 -1.12
N ARG A 532 -29.98 -19.29 -0.61
CA ARG A 532 -31.15 -20.02 -1.09
C ARG A 532 -31.41 -19.76 -2.57
N PHE A 533 -31.39 -18.49 -2.98
CA PHE A 533 -31.56 -18.10 -4.37
C PHE A 533 -30.49 -18.71 -5.30
N LEU A 534 -29.22 -18.72 -4.88
CA LEU A 534 -28.14 -19.37 -5.64
C LEU A 534 -28.39 -20.87 -5.84
N ALA A 535 -28.83 -21.56 -4.79
CA ALA A 535 -29.08 -23.00 -4.81
C ALA A 535 -30.34 -23.40 -5.60
N GLU A 536 -31.36 -22.56 -5.66
CA GLU A 536 -32.65 -22.86 -6.30
C GLU A 536 -32.71 -22.40 -7.77
N GLU A 537 -32.20 -21.21 -8.08
CA GLU A 537 -32.50 -20.51 -9.33
C GLU A 537 -31.27 -20.30 -10.25
N VAL A 538 -30.04 -20.33 -9.70
CA VAL A 538 -28.82 -19.97 -10.46
C VAL A 538 -28.03 -21.21 -10.91
N LEU A 539 -27.93 -22.22 -10.06
CA LEU A 539 -27.12 -23.41 -10.35
C LEU A 539 -27.79 -24.33 -11.38
N PRO A 540 -27.02 -24.97 -12.29
CA PRO A 540 -27.56 -25.93 -13.24
C PRO A 540 -28.06 -27.17 -12.50
N ARG A 541 -29.25 -27.66 -12.86
CA ARG A 541 -29.80 -28.90 -12.30
C ARG A 541 -28.99 -30.09 -12.81
N ALA A 542 -28.71 -31.04 -11.91
CA ALA A 542 -28.23 -32.33 -12.37
C ALA A 542 -29.31 -32.93 -13.30
N GLU A 543 -28.94 -33.31 -14.51
CA GLU A 543 -29.84 -34.11 -15.35
C GLU A 543 -30.14 -35.39 -14.58
N ASP A 544 -31.43 -35.67 -14.37
CA ASP A 544 -31.88 -36.91 -13.75
C ASP A 544 -31.36 -38.08 -14.61
N SER A 545 -30.27 -38.69 -14.19
CA SER A 545 -29.82 -39.95 -14.76
C SER A 545 -30.74 -41.04 -14.23
N ASP A 546 -31.82 -41.29 -14.98
CA ASP A 546 -32.68 -42.47 -14.86
C ASP A 546 -31.90 -43.80 -14.97
#